data_AF-A0A923BEY9-F1
#
_entry.id   AF-A0A923BEY9-F1
#
_cell.length_a   1.000
_cell.length_b   1.000
_cell.length_c   1.000
_cell.angle_alpha   90.00
_cell.angle_beta   90.00
_cell.angle_gamma   90.00
#
_symmetry.space_group_name_H-M   'P 1'
#
loop_
_entity.id
_entity.type
_entity.pdbx_description
1 polymer ?
#
loop_
_entity_poly.entity_id
_entity_poly.type
_entity_poly.pdbx_seq_one_letter_code
_entity_poly.pdbx_strand_id
1 'polypeptide(L)'
;MARYFKDQRHWLFCAAALVVWVAQGWPVLEALSAGTPIRGEPVSPLWLVPFLLFGATVAAAMVLRLPPGLHWALLAVEVAAVAAMANIVQWAGMSPFLIIVAWQVGFATTPVRALGWVAAQTLVVVGALALTLNPDLCWVITKSLAFQLLLVFTAQAVRREVETARALAETNRELEAAQALIATTVRDAERLRISRELHDAWGHELTALGLQLEIASHVTGPGRANDHVMQAKGLARSLLGKVRDVVSTLREAERYDLAEALESLARSVPAPAIHVDIAPGIQVGAEQAHALIR
;
A
#
# COMPACT_ATOMS: atom_id res chain seq x y z
N MET A 1 -4.97 5.42 5.91
CA MET A 1 -4.17 6.02 4.82
C MET A 1 -4.59 5.57 3.41
N ALA A 2 -4.68 4.26 3.10
CA ALA A 2 -4.98 3.80 1.73
C ALA A 2 -6.36 4.23 1.15
N ARG A 3 -7.39 4.42 1.99
CA ARG A 3 -8.69 5.00 1.55
C ARG A 3 -8.59 6.48 1.20
N TYR A 4 -7.78 7.24 1.95
CA TYR A 4 -7.61 8.67 1.76
C TYR A 4 -6.94 8.99 0.42
N PHE A 5 -5.89 8.25 0.07
CA PHE A 5 -5.22 8.38 -1.23
C PHE A 5 -6.10 7.96 -2.41
N LYS A 6 -7.00 6.97 -2.22
CA LYS A 6 -7.93 6.54 -3.27
C LYS A 6 -8.95 7.64 -3.60
N ASP A 7 -9.52 8.27 -2.58
CA ASP A 7 -10.47 9.36 -2.75
C ASP A 7 -9.80 10.61 -3.33
N GLN A 8 -8.57 10.93 -2.89
CA GLN A 8 -7.85 12.11 -3.36
C GLN A 8 -7.45 12.01 -4.84
N ARG A 9 -6.98 10.83 -5.29
CA ARG A 9 -6.61 10.61 -6.69
C ARG A 9 -7.83 10.56 -7.60
N HIS A 10 -8.92 9.93 -7.14
CA HIS A 10 -10.20 9.95 -7.87
C HIS A 10 -10.73 11.38 -8.04
N TRP A 11 -10.65 12.19 -6.99
CA TRP A 11 -11.09 13.59 -7.00
C TRP A 11 -10.26 14.47 -7.95
N LEU A 12 -8.94 14.30 -7.97
CA LEU A 12 -8.04 14.99 -8.92
C LEU A 12 -8.40 14.69 -10.38
N PHE A 13 -8.70 13.43 -10.69
CA PHE A 13 -9.09 13.06 -12.06
C PHE A 13 -10.50 13.54 -12.42
N CYS A 14 -11.45 13.55 -11.48
CA CYS A 14 -12.77 14.14 -11.70
C CYS A 14 -12.69 15.65 -11.94
N ALA A 15 -11.84 16.36 -11.19
CA ALA A 15 -11.56 17.77 -11.42
C ALA A 15 -10.96 18.00 -12.82
N ALA A 16 -10.01 17.16 -13.25
CA ALA A 16 -9.48 17.21 -14.61
C ALA A 16 -10.57 16.99 -15.67
N ALA A 17 -11.49 16.03 -15.48
CA ALA A 17 -12.61 15.79 -16.39
C ALA A 17 -13.55 17.00 -16.52
N LEU A 18 -13.87 17.68 -15.40
CA LEU A 18 -14.66 18.91 -15.40
C LEU A 18 -13.93 20.06 -16.11
N VAL A 19 -12.61 20.19 -15.92
CA VAL A 19 -11.79 21.18 -16.62
C VAL A 19 -11.81 20.92 -18.13
N VAL A 20 -11.65 19.65 -18.56
CA VAL A 20 -11.75 19.29 -19.98
C VAL A 20 -13.14 19.57 -20.53
N TRP A 21 -14.21 19.30 -19.77
CA TRP A 21 -15.59 19.60 -20.15
C TRP A 21 -15.81 21.10 -20.41
N VAL A 22 -15.36 21.97 -19.48
CA VAL A 22 -15.45 23.44 -19.67
C VAL A 22 -14.60 23.91 -20.83
N ALA A 23 -13.35 23.44 -20.93
CA ALA A 23 -12.41 23.86 -21.96
C ALA A 23 -12.92 23.53 -23.37
N GLN A 24 -13.56 22.37 -23.55
CA GLN A 24 -14.10 21.97 -24.86
C GLN A 24 -15.47 22.57 -25.18
N GLY A 25 -16.25 22.98 -24.18
CA GLY A 25 -17.48 23.75 -24.39
C GLY A 25 -17.22 25.22 -24.73
N TRP A 26 -16.05 25.76 -24.36
CA TRP A 26 -15.73 27.18 -24.50
C TRP A 26 -15.87 27.76 -25.91
N PRO A 27 -15.37 27.11 -26.99
CA PRO A 27 -15.46 27.67 -28.34
C PRO A 27 -16.92 27.80 -28.82
N VAL A 28 -17.81 26.92 -28.34
CA VAL A 28 -19.24 26.96 -28.68
C VAL A 28 -19.94 28.07 -27.92
N LEU A 29 -19.60 28.27 -26.64
CA LEU A 29 -20.10 29.38 -25.85
C LEU A 29 -19.66 30.73 -26.43
N GLU A 30 -18.41 30.82 -26.86
CA GLU A 30 -17.87 32.01 -27.51
C GLU A 30 -18.61 32.31 -28.83
N ALA A 31 -18.80 31.31 -29.69
CA ALA A 31 -19.57 31.45 -30.94
C ALA A 31 -21.03 31.84 -30.70
N LEU A 32 -21.67 31.28 -29.67
CA LEU A 32 -23.04 31.63 -29.28
C LEU A 32 -23.13 33.10 -28.79
N SER A 33 -22.13 33.56 -28.02
CA SER A 33 -22.07 34.91 -27.49
C SER A 33 -21.73 35.97 -28.54
N ALA A 34 -20.88 35.62 -29.50
CA ALA A 34 -20.44 36.49 -30.60
C ALA A 34 -21.40 36.47 -31.79
N GLY A 35 -22.37 35.54 -31.82
CA GLY A 35 -23.28 35.33 -32.96
C GLY A 35 -22.55 34.86 -34.22
N THR A 36 -21.35 34.30 -34.08
CA THR A 36 -20.52 33.87 -35.22
C THR A 36 -20.87 32.44 -35.62
N PRO A 37 -21.03 32.16 -36.92
CA PRO A 37 -21.28 30.80 -37.37
C PRO A 37 -20.01 29.94 -37.20
N ILE A 38 -20.16 28.71 -36.71
CA ILE A 38 -19.07 27.73 -36.70
C ILE A 38 -19.13 26.97 -38.02
N ARG A 39 -18.08 27.08 -38.85
CA ARG A 39 -18.00 26.45 -40.19
C ARG A 39 -19.22 26.72 -41.10
N GLY A 40 -19.87 27.87 -40.94
CA GLY A 40 -20.97 28.31 -41.81
C GLY A 40 -22.38 27.94 -41.34
N GLU A 41 -22.53 27.21 -40.22
CA GLU A 41 -23.83 26.91 -39.62
C GLU A 41 -24.09 27.79 -38.39
N PRO A 42 -25.30 28.37 -38.23
CA PRO A 42 -25.67 29.11 -37.03
C PRO A 42 -25.83 28.15 -35.85
N VAL A 43 -25.16 28.46 -34.73
CA VAL A 43 -25.24 27.66 -33.51
C VAL A 43 -26.56 27.93 -32.81
N SER A 44 -27.41 26.90 -32.67
CA SER A 44 -28.67 27.01 -31.95
C SER A 44 -28.47 27.06 -30.43
N PRO A 45 -29.16 27.94 -29.69
CA PRO A 45 -29.14 27.95 -28.21
C PRO A 45 -29.57 26.62 -27.57
N LEU A 46 -30.30 25.79 -28.31
CA LEU A 46 -30.74 24.46 -27.87
C LEU A 46 -29.57 23.53 -27.52
N TRP A 47 -28.35 23.82 -27.98
CA TRP A 47 -27.14 23.05 -27.66
C TRP A 47 -26.74 23.12 -26.18
N LEU A 48 -27.13 24.17 -25.45
CA LEU A 48 -26.81 24.33 -24.02
C LEU A 48 -27.48 23.25 -23.15
N VAL A 49 -28.64 22.75 -23.57
CA VAL A 49 -29.42 21.76 -22.80
C VAL A 49 -28.65 20.45 -22.64
N PRO A 50 -28.19 19.77 -23.72
CA PRO A 50 -27.40 18.55 -23.56
C PRO A 50 -26.00 18.80 -22.98
N PHE A 51 -25.40 19.97 -23.18
CA PHE A 51 -24.11 20.33 -22.58
C PHE A 51 -24.18 20.40 -21.05
N LEU A 52 -25.19 21.09 -20.51
CA LEU A 52 -25.43 21.19 -19.08
C LEU A 52 -25.87 19.86 -18.48
N LEU A 53 -26.67 19.08 -19.21
CA LEU A 53 -27.07 17.73 -18.79
C LEU A 53 -25.85 16.83 -18.60
N PHE A 54 -24.90 16.84 -19.55
CA PHE A 54 -23.66 16.07 -19.45
C PHE A 54 -22.79 16.49 -18.24
N GLY A 55 -22.62 17.80 -18.02
CA GLY A 55 -21.89 18.29 -16.85
C GLY A 55 -22.56 17.87 -15.53
N ALA A 56 -23.89 17.91 -15.49
CA ALA A 56 -24.67 17.51 -14.33
C ALA A 56 -24.59 16.01 -14.04
N THR A 57 -24.58 15.14 -15.05
CA THR A 57 -24.43 13.69 -14.85
C THR A 57 -23.02 13.31 -14.39
N VAL A 58 -21.98 13.95 -14.93
CA VAL A 58 -20.59 13.75 -14.47
C VAL A 58 -20.43 14.20 -13.02
N ALA A 59 -20.98 15.36 -12.66
CA ALA A 59 -20.97 15.85 -11.28
C ALA A 59 -21.81 14.96 -10.35
N ALA A 60 -22.96 14.46 -10.81
CA ALA A 60 -23.79 13.52 -10.06
C ALA A 60 -23.05 12.19 -9.83
N ALA A 61 -22.38 11.64 -10.84
CA ALA A 61 -21.55 10.45 -10.73
C ALA A 61 -20.37 10.64 -9.76
N MET A 62 -19.88 11.87 -9.61
CA MET A 62 -18.80 12.26 -8.71
C MET A 62 -19.25 12.41 -7.25
N VAL A 63 -20.40 13.07 -7.02
CA VAL A 63 -20.85 13.44 -5.66
C VAL A 63 -21.73 12.34 -5.05
N LEU A 64 -22.55 11.66 -5.86
CA LEU A 64 -23.50 10.67 -5.38
C LEU A 64 -22.89 9.27 -5.49
N ARG A 65 -22.84 8.54 -4.37
CA ARG A 65 -22.50 7.11 -4.35
C ARG A 65 -23.68 6.29 -4.88
N LEU A 66 -23.85 6.30 -6.18
CA LEU A 66 -25.01 5.71 -6.86
C LEU A 66 -24.88 4.17 -6.93
N PRO A 67 -26.01 3.44 -6.86
CA PRO A 67 -26.01 2.00 -7.08
C PRO A 67 -25.58 1.65 -8.52
N PRO A 68 -25.03 0.45 -8.76
CA PRO A 68 -24.41 0.08 -10.03
C PRO A 68 -25.35 0.22 -11.23
N GLY A 69 -26.64 -0.10 -11.08
CA GLY A 69 -27.64 0.03 -12.15
C GLY A 69 -27.90 1.48 -12.58
N LEU A 70 -27.85 2.41 -11.63
CA LEU A 70 -28.06 3.84 -11.91
C LEU A 70 -26.83 4.46 -12.57
N HIS A 71 -25.63 3.93 -12.30
CA HIS A 71 -24.40 4.32 -12.99
C HIS A 71 -24.46 3.99 -14.49
N TRP A 72 -25.00 2.83 -14.87
CA TRP A 72 -25.23 2.47 -16.27
C TRP A 72 -26.26 3.36 -16.95
N ALA A 73 -27.34 3.72 -16.25
CA ALA A 73 -28.33 4.65 -16.77
C ALA A 73 -27.73 6.04 -17.01
N LEU A 74 -26.87 6.52 -16.10
CA LEU A 74 -26.15 7.80 -16.27
C LEU A 74 -25.20 7.78 -17.46
N LEU A 75 -24.44 6.69 -17.65
CA LEU A 75 -23.58 6.52 -18.82
C LEU A 75 -24.37 6.50 -20.13
N ALA A 76 -25.56 5.88 -20.13
CA ALA A 76 -26.45 5.90 -21.29
C ALA A 76 -26.99 7.32 -21.58
N VAL A 77 -27.34 8.08 -20.54
CA VAL A 77 -27.74 9.49 -20.65
C VAL A 77 -26.58 10.35 -21.17
N GLU A 78 -25.36 10.12 -20.72
CA GLU A 78 -24.16 10.82 -21.22
C GLU A 78 -23.92 10.55 -22.70
N VAL A 79 -24.01 9.29 -23.14
CA VAL A 79 -23.87 8.94 -24.56
C VAL A 79 -24.99 9.57 -25.39
N ALA A 80 -26.24 9.57 -24.88
CA ALA A 80 -27.36 10.21 -25.56
C ALA A 80 -27.20 11.74 -25.65
N ALA A 81 -26.67 12.38 -24.60
CA ALA A 81 -26.38 13.81 -24.60
C ALA A 81 -25.32 14.17 -25.64
N VAL A 82 -24.23 13.39 -25.73
CA VAL A 82 -23.19 13.60 -26.75
C VAL A 82 -23.74 13.36 -28.16
N ALA A 83 -24.59 12.35 -28.35
CA ALA A 83 -25.25 12.10 -29.63
C ALA A 83 -26.19 13.25 -30.04
N ALA A 84 -26.96 13.80 -29.09
CA ALA A 84 -27.82 14.96 -29.34
C ALA A 84 -27.00 16.20 -29.72
N MET A 85 -25.88 16.44 -29.04
CA MET A 85 -24.96 17.53 -29.37
C MET A 85 -24.39 17.37 -30.79
N ALA A 86 -23.97 16.17 -31.15
CA ALA A 86 -23.39 15.88 -32.48
C ALA A 86 -24.38 16.05 -33.63
N ASN A 87 -25.68 15.88 -33.37
CA ASN A 87 -26.72 16.14 -34.36
C ASN A 87 -27.05 17.63 -34.53
N ILE A 88 -26.96 18.42 -33.45
CA ILE A 88 -27.26 19.86 -33.49
C ILE A 88 -26.11 20.67 -34.10
N VAL A 89 -24.87 20.27 -33.82
CA VAL A 89 -23.66 20.88 -34.39
C VAL A 89 -22.74 19.76 -34.86
N GLN A 90 -22.61 19.58 -36.17
CA GLN A 90 -21.73 18.57 -36.77
C GLN A 90 -20.26 19.02 -36.70
N TRP A 91 -19.72 19.07 -35.49
CA TRP A 91 -18.33 19.47 -35.25
C TRP A 91 -17.47 18.29 -34.79
N ALA A 92 -16.32 18.12 -35.45
CA ALA A 92 -15.31 17.10 -35.15
C ALA A 92 -14.72 17.18 -33.72
N GLY A 93 -14.97 18.26 -32.99
CA GLY A 93 -14.50 18.46 -31.61
C GLY A 93 -15.29 17.74 -30.52
N MET A 94 -16.25 16.87 -30.83
CA MET A 94 -17.09 16.18 -29.83
C MET A 94 -16.51 14.85 -29.29
N SER A 95 -15.48 14.33 -29.94
CA SER A 95 -14.68 13.18 -29.50
C SER A 95 -14.16 13.21 -28.04
N PRO A 96 -13.76 14.37 -27.50
CA PRO A 96 -13.26 14.51 -26.12
C PRO A 96 -14.31 14.22 -25.04
N PHE A 97 -15.61 14.37 -25.32
CA PHE A 97 -16.65 13.99 -24.37
C PHE A 97 -16.77 12.46 -24.26
N LEU A 98 -16.59 11.75 -25.38
CA LEU A 98 -16.58 10.27 -25.40
C LEU A 98 -15.35 9.69 -24.68
N ILE A 99 -14.26 10.44 -24.62
CA ILE A 99 -13.03 10.14 -23.88
C ILE A 99 -13.31 10.09 -22.36
N ILE A 100 -14.07 11.04 -21.83
CA ILE A 100 -14.45 11.08 -20.41
C ILE A 100 -15.32 9.86 -20.06
N VAL A 101 -16.28 9.53 -20.92
CA VAL A 101 -17.16 8.34 -20.76
C VAL A 101 -16.35 7.04 -20.79
N ALA A 102 -15.43 6.90 -21.76
CA ALA A 102 -14.59 5.70 -21.88
C ALA A 102 -13.71 5.48 -20.64
N TRP A 103 -13.19 6.58 -20.06
CA TRP A 103 -12.40 6.52 -18.83
C TRP A 103 -13.25 6.09 -17.61
N GLN A 104 -14.45 6.65 -17.43
CA GLN A 104 -15.37 6.25 -16.35
C GLN A 104 -15.72 4.75 -16.42
N VAL A 105 -16.04 4.27 -17.63
CA VAL A 105 -16.37 2.85 -17.87
C VAL A 105 -15.16 1.95 -17.59
N GLY A 106 -13.96 2.34 -17.99
CA GLY A 106 -12.73 1.61 -17.72
C GLY A 106 -12.41 1.48 -16.23
N PHE A 107 -12.80 2.47 -15.43
CA PHE A 107 -12.66 2.42 -13.97
C PHE A 107 -13.73 1.56 -13.30
N ALA A 108 -14.97 1.61 -13.79
CA ALA A 108 -16.12 0.94 -13.18
C ALA A 108 -16.25 -0.56 -13.53
N THR A 109 -15.64 -1.04 -14.63
CA THR A 109 -15.94 -2.38 -15.18
C THR A 109 -14.70 -3.23 -15.48
N THR A 110 -14.92 -4.49 -15.88
CA THR A 110 -13.85 -5.40 -16.33
C THR A 110 -13.35 -5.00 -17.73
N PRO A 111 -12.08 -5.32 -18.07
CA PRO A 111 -11.46 -4.90 -19.32
C PRO A 111 -12.28 -5.29 -20.56
N VAL A 112 -12.85 -6.50 -20.56
CA VAL A 112 -13.67 -7.03 -21.66
C VAL A 112 -14.97 -6.23 -21.83
N ARG A 113 -15.63 -5.85 -20.72
CA ARG A 113 -16.88 -5.07 -20.76
C ARG A 113 -16.62 -3.62 -21.17
N ALA A 114 -15.51 -3.03 -20.70
CA ALA A 114 -15.11 -1.69 -21.10
C ALA A 114 -14.78 -1.62 -22.60
N LEU A 115 -14.02 -2.59 -23.11
CA LEU A 115 -13.74 -2.71 -24.55
C LEU A 115 -15.01 -2.92 -25.37
N GLY A 116 -15.92 -3.79 -24.91
CA GLY A 116 -17.21 -4.00 -25.57
C GLY A 116 -18.08 -2.75 -25.62
N TRP A 117 -18.11 -1.96 -24.53
CA TRP A 117 -18.83 -0.69 -24.49
C TRP A 117 -18.23 0.35 -25.43
N VAL A 118 -16.90 0.54 -25.40
CA VAL A 118 -16.20 1.47 -26.30
C VAL A 118 -16.40 1.06 -27.76
N ALA A 119 -16.36 -0.24 -28.07
CA ALA A 119 -16.63 -0.74 -29.40
C ALA A 119 -18.08 -0.46 -29.84
N ALA A 120 -19.07 -0.73 -28.99
CA ALA A 120 -20.48 -0.45 -29.27
C ALA A 120 -20.74 1.05 -29.47
N GLN A 121 -20.19 1.90 -28.60
CA GLN A 121 -20.27 3.35 -28.70
C GLN A 121 -19.63 3.86 -30.00
N THR A 122 -18.44 3.35 -30.34
CA THR A 122 -17.76 3.70 -31.59
C THR A 122 -18.59 3.29 -32.80
N LEU A 123 -19.21 2.11 -32.78
CA LEU A 123 -20.08 1.63 -33.85
C LEU A 123 -21.31 2.54 -34.05
N VAL A 124 -21.94 2.97 -32.96
CA VAL A 124 -23.10 3.90 -32.99
C VAL A 124 -22.69 5.25 -33.58
N VAL A 125 -21.54 5.80 -33.17
CA VAL A 125 -21.03 7.07 -33.69
C VAL A 125 -20.68 6.95 -35.18
N VAL A 126 -20.02 5.86 -35.59
CA VAL A 126 -19.71 5.57 -36.99
C VAL A 126 -20.99 5.46 -37.82
N GLY A 127 -22.01 4.76 -37.33
CA GLY A 127 -23.30 4.62 -38.01
C GLY A 127 -24.03 5.95 -38.18
N ALA A 128 -24.05 6.79 -37.15
CA ALA A 128 -24.66 8.12 -37.21
C ALA A 128 -23.93 9.05 -38.19
N LEU A 129 -22.59 9.01 -38.22
CA LEU A 129 -21.76 9.84 -39.11
C LEU A 129 -21.76 9.35 -40.56
N ALA A 130 -21.85 8.03 -40.81
CA ALA A 130 -21.89 7.46 -42.16
C ALA A 130 -23.08 7.99 -43.00
N LEU A 131 -24.16 8.39 -42.34
CA LEU A 131 -25.33 9.01 -42.98
C LEU A 131 -25.07 10.43 -43.51
N THR A 132 -23.97 11.08 -43.09
CA THR A 132 -23.66 12.50 -43.41
C THR A 132 -22.62 12.70 -44.52
N LEU A 133 -22.03 11.63 -45.08
CA LEU A 133 -21.14 11.65 -46.28
C LEU A 133 -20.01 12.71 -46.25
N ASN A 134 -19.28 12.84 -45.13
CA ASN A 134 -18.16 13.79 -44.98
C ASN A 134 -16.78 13.09 -45.11
N PRO A 135 -15.84 13.56 -45.97
CA PRO A 135 -14.51 12.94 -46.14
C PRO A 135 -13.59 13.04 -44.91
N ASP A 136 -13.77 14.05 -44.06
CA ASP A 136 -12.94 14.27 -42.85
C ASP A 136 -13.22 13.26 -41.71
N LEU A 137 -14.24 12.42 -41.85
CA LEU A 137 -14.74 11.50 -40.82
C LEU A 137 -13.71 10.45 -40.40
N CYS A 138 -12.94 9.92 -41.35
CA CYS A 138 -12.00 8.84 -41.08
C CYS A 138 -10.90 9.26 -40.09
N TRP A 139 -10.43 10.51 -40.22
CA TRP A 139 -9.41 11.08 -39.34
C TRP A 139 -9.92 11.32 -37.92
N VAL A 140 -11.16 11.80 -37.78
CA VAL A 140 -11.80 12.07 -36.49
C VAL A 140 -12.07 10.77 -35.73
N ILE A 141 -12.63 9.76 -36.41
CA ILE A 141 -12.92 8.45 -35.83
C ILE A 141 -11.63 7.76 -35.38
N THR A 142 -10.60 7.77 -36.23
CA THR A 142 -9.30 7.14 -35.92
C THR A 142 -8.65 7.77 -34.69
N LYS A 143 -8.62 9.11 -34.61
CA LYS A 143 -8.09 9.82 -33.43
C LYS A 143 -8.90 9.53 -32.17
N SER A 144 -10.23 9.57 -32.27
CA SER A 144 -11.13 9.31 -31.13
C SER A 144 -10.89 7.91 -30.56
N LEU A 145 -10.83 6.90 -31.44
CA LEU A 145 -10.60 5.52 -31.06
C LEU A 145 -9.22 5.34 -30.42
N ALA A 146 -8.17 5.94 -30.99
CA ALA A 146 -6.83 5.88 -30.44
C ALA A 146 -6.76 6.48 -29.02
N PHE A 147 -7.39 7.64 -28.78
CA PHE A 147 -7.43 8.25 -27.46
C PHE A 147 -8.29 7.46 -26.46
N GLN A 148 -9.43 6.91 -26.89
CA GLN A 148 -10.27 6.06 -26.03
C GLN A 148 -9.53 4.80 -25.59
N LEU A 149 -8.84 4.13 -26.51
CA LEU A 149 -8.02 2.96 -26.19
C LEU A 149 -6.90 3.33 -25.21
N LEU A 150 -6.17 4.41 -25.48
CA LEU A 150 -5.11 4.91 -24.59
C LEU A 150 -5.65 5.14 -23.16
N LEU A 151 -6.83 5.76 -23.02
CA LEU A 151 -7.42 6.03 -21.72
C LEU A 151 -7.94 4.79 -21.01
N VAL A 152 -8.51 3.83 -21.73
CA VAL A 152 -8.91 2.54 -21.15
C VAL A 152 -7.68 1.77 -20.67
N PHE A 153 -6.61 1.71 -21.46
CA PHE A 153 -5.37 1.02 -21.08
C PHE A 153 -4.69 1.69 -19.89
N THR A 154 -4.60 3.03 -19.87
CA THR A 154 -4.02 3.76 -18.72
C THR A 154 -4.88 3.57 -17.47
N ALA A 155 -6.21 3.66 -17.58
CA ALA A 155 -7.10 3.39 -16.44
C ALA A 155 -6.93 1.96 -15.89
N GLN A 156 -6.79 0.96 -16.77
CA GLN A 156 -6.54 -0.42 -16.36
C GLN A 156 -5.15 -0.61 -15.73
N ALA A 157 -4.11 0.00 -16.29
CA ALA A 157 -2.76 -0.05 -15.74
C ALA A 157 -2.71 0.55 -14.33
N VAL A 158 -3.31 1.72 -14.16
CA VAL A 158 -3.43 2.42 -12.87
C VAL A 158 -4.23 1.59 -11.85
N ARG A 159 -5.27 0.88 -12.29
CA ARG A 159 -6.03 -0.03 -11.40
C ARG A 159 -5.19 -1.22 -10.95
N ARG A 160 -4.49 -1.87 -11.89
CA ARG A 160 -3.60 -3.01 -11.59
C ARG A 160 -2.51 -2.60 -10.62
N GLU A 161 -1.88 -1.44 -10.84
CA GLU A 161 -0.86 -0.90 -9.95
C GLU A 161 -1.39 -0.67 -8.51
N VAL A 162 -2.62 -0.19 -8.38
CA VAL A 162 -3.24 -0.02 -7.06
C VAL A 162 -3.56 -1.37 -6.40
N GLU A 163 -3.99 -2.35 -7.18
CA GLU A 163 -4.27 -3.71 -6.68
C GLU A 163 -2.98 -4.40 -6.24
N THR A 164 -1.91 -4.32 -7.02
CA THR A 164 -0.60 -4.89 -6.68
C THR A 164 0.02 -4.19 -5.46
N ALA A 165 -0.05 -2.85 -5.39
CA ALA A 165 0.43 -2.10 -4.23
C ALA A 165 -0.31 -2.49 -2.94
N ARG A 166 -1.63 -2.80 -3.03
CA ARG A 166 -2.39 -3.29 -1.88
C ARG A 166 -1.98 -4.70 -1.47
N ALA A 167 -1.85 -5.61 -2.44
CA ALA A 167 -1.40 -6.97 -2.16
C ALA A 167 -0.01 -6.96 -1.50
N LEU A 168 0.92 -6.16 -2.01
CA LEU A 168 2.25 -6.00 -1.42
C LEU A 168 2.19 -5.46 0.01
N ALA A 169 1.35 -4.46 0.26
CA ALA A 169 1.17 -3.91 1.60
C ALA A 169 0.54 -4.92 2.58
N GLU A 170 -0.33 -5.80 2.11
CA GLU A 170 -0.92 -6.87 2.92
C GLU A 170 0.12 -7.95 3.25
N THR A 171 0.84 -8.45 2.24
CA THR A 171 1.92 -9.43 2.45
C THR A 171 3.04 -8.89 3.35
N ASN A 172 3.40 -7.60 3.24
CA ASN A 172 4.40 -7.03 4.13
C ASN A 172 3.93 -7.01 5.60
N ARG A 173 2.64 -6.73 5.85
CA ARG A 173 2.08 -6.79 7.21
C ARG A 173 2.06 -8.21 7.75
N GLU A 174 1.76 -9.20 6.91
CA GLU A 174 1.82 -10.61 7.30
C GLU A 174 3.27 -11.02 7.64
N LEU A 175 4.24 -10.56 6.85
CA LEU A 175 5.66 -10.80 7.11
C LEU A 175 6.12 -10.16 8.42
N GLU A 176 5.78 -8.89 8.67
CA GLU A 176 6.08 -8.20 9.93
C GLU A 176 5.47 -8.93 11.13
N ALA A 177 4.21 -9.39 11.02
CA ALA A 177 3.54 -10.15 12.07
C ALA A 177 4.21 -11.52 12.31
N ALA A 178 4.58 -12.24 11.25
CA ALA A 178 5.28 -13.51 11.35
C ALA A 178 6.67 -13.36 11.97
N GLN A 179 7.43 -12.32 11.59
CA GLN A 179 8.74 -12.02 12.19
C GLN A 179 8.61 -11.70 13.67
N ALA A 180 7.61 -10.90 14.07
CA ALA A 180 7.34 -10.62 15.47
C ALA A 180 7.02 -11.91 16.25
N LEU A 181 6.19 -12.80 15.68
CA LEU A 181 5.86 -14.08 16.30
C LEU A 181 7.07 -15.03 16.40
N ILE A 182 7.92 -15.09 15.38
CA ILE A 182 9.16 -15.86 15.43
C ILE A 182 10.07 -15.31 16.52
N ALA A 183 10.26 -13.99 16.59
CA ALA A 183 11.11 -13.36 17.60
C ALA A 183 10.62 -13.67 19.02
N THR A 184 9.31 -13.62 19.28
CA THR A 184 8.75 -13.99 20.59
C THR A 184 8.95 -15.48 20.89
N THR A 185 8.68 -16.34 19.91
CA THR A 185 8.81 -17.80 20.07
C THR A 185 10.26 -18.22 20.35
N VAL A 186 11.21 -17.63 19.61
CA VAL A 186 12.65 -17.85 19.83
C VAL A 186 13.06 -17.36 21.22
N ARG A 187 12.59 -16.18 21.64
CA ARG A 187 12.87 -15.65 22.99
C ARG A 187 12.33 -16.56 24.09
N ASP A 188 11.11 -17.07 23.93
CA ASP A 188 10.48 -17.95 24.92
C ASP A 188 11.15 -19.33 24.96
N ALA A 189 11.49 -19.89 23.80
CA ALA A 189 12.26 -21.13 23.70
C ALA A 189 13.63 -20.99 24.38
N GLU A 190 14.30 -19.86 24.18
CA GLU A 190 15.60 -19.59 24.79
C GLU A 190 15.49 -19.42 26.32
N ARG A 191 14.48 -18.70 26.81
CA ARG A 191 14.19 -18.61 28.26
C ARG A 191 13.95 -19.99 28.87
N LEU A 192 13.20 -20.85 28.19
CA LEU A 192 12.94 -22.22 28.64
C LEU A 192 14.22 -23.06 28.67
N ARG A 193 15.06 -22.94 27.64
CA ARG A 193 16.37 -23.61 27.56
C ARG A 193 17.26 -23.18 28.73
N ILE A 194 17.42 -21.88 28.94
CA ILE A 194 18.20 -21.32 30.06
C ILE A 194 17.65 -21.82 31.40
N SER A 195 16.32 -21.80 31.59
CA SER A 195 15.71 -22.28 32.83
C SER A 195 16.00 -23.76 33.09
N ARG A 196 16.03 -24.61 32.07
CA ARG A 196 16.37 -26.04 32.20
C ARG A 196 17.85 -26.22 32.52
N GLU A 197 18.74 -25.55 31.79
CA GLU A 197 20.19 -25.63 32.06
C GLU A 197 20.53 -25.15 33.48
N LEU A 198 19.88 -24.08 33.95
CA LEU A 198 20.00 -23.63 35.34
C LEU A 198 19.41 -24.64 36.32
N HIS A 199 18.23 -25.21 36.05
CA HIS A 199 17.60 -26.20 36.90
C HIS A 199 18.43 -27.48 37.03
N ASP A 200 18.97 -27.98 35.93
CA ASP A 200 19.82 -29.18 35.91
C ASP A 200 21.14 -28.92 36.66
N ALA A 201 21.75 -27.74 36.46
CA ALA A 201 22.97 -27.35 37.17
C ALA A 201 22.74 -27.19 38.68
N TRP A 202 21.62 -26.61 39.10
CA TRP A 202 21.34 -26.35 40.52
C TRP A 202 20.78 -27.58 41.23
N GLY A 203 19.87 -28.33 40.60
CA GLY A 203 19.14 -29.42 41.22
C GLY A 203 20.05 -30.55 41.71
N HIS A 204 21.05 -30.94 40.91
CA HIS A 204 22.01 -31.96 41.31
C HIS A 204 22.87 -31.53 42.50
N GLU A 205 23.42 -30.31 42.45
CA GLU A 205 24.29 -29.81 43.50
C GLU A 205 23.54 -29.44 44.79
N LEU A 206 22.30 -28.94 44.70
CA LEU A 206 21.45 -28.69 45.88
C LEU A 206 21.08 -29.99 46.59
N THR A 207 20.80 -31.05 45.83
CA THR A 207 20.50 -32.38 46.40
C THR A 207 21.71 -32.94 47.13
N ALA A 208 22.90 -32.85 46.53
CA ALA A 208 24.15 -33.24 47.18
C ALA A 208 24.46 -32.40 48.43
N LEU A 209 24.20 -31.09 48.38
CA LEU A 209 24.33 -30.18 49.52
C LEU A 209 23.40 -30.58 50.67
N GLY A 210 22.12 -30.81 50.38
CA GLY A 210 21.11 -31.21 51.35
C GLY A 210 21.48 -32.53 52.04
N LEU A 211 21.91 -33.54 51.27
CA LEU A 211 22.35 -34.83 51.80
C LEU A 211 23.56 -34.69 52.74
N GLN A 212 24.54 -33.84 52.39
CA GLN A 212 25.70 -33.59 53.26
C GLN A 212 25.31 -32.93 54.60
N LEU A 213 24.35 -31.99 54.56
CA LEU A 213 23.83 -31.36 55.77
C LEU A 213 22.98 -32.32 56.61
N GLU A 214 22.20 -33.19 55.98
CA GLU A 214 21.40 -34.21 56.66
C GLU A 214 22.27 -35.26 57.35
N ILE A 215 23.34 -35.73 56.69
CA ILE A 215 24.35 -36.60 57.30
C ILE A 215 25.01 -35.87 58.49
N ALA A 216 25.40 -34.61 58.33
CA ALA A 216 25.99 -33.82 59.41
C ALA A 216 25.08 -33.73 60.66
N SER A 217 23.76 -33.69 60.47
CA SER A 217 22.79 -33.61 61.57
C SER A 217 22.60 -34.93 62.34
N HIS A 218 22.91 -36.08 61.73
CA HIS A 218 22.73 -37.41 62.34
C HIS A 218 24.02 -38.01 62.92
N VAL A 219 25.19 -37.42 62.65
CA VAL A 219 26.48 -37.94 63.13
C VAL A 219 26.84 -37.37 64.51
N THR A 220 26.84 -38.23 65.54
CA THR A 220 27.12 -37.90 66.95
C THR A 220 28.56 -38.22 67.40
N GLY A 221 29.55 -37.86 66.57
CA GLY A 221 30.99 -38.03 66.90
C GLY A 221 31.76 -36.70 66.85
N PRO A 222 32.66 -36.40 67.81
CA PRO A 222 33.43 -35.15 67.81
C PRO A 222 34.27 -35.05 66.53
N GLY A 223 34.07 -33.98 65.75
CA GLY A 223 34.80 -33.68 64.51
C GLY A 223 34.08 -34.05 63.21
N ARG A 224 33.40 -35.20 63.12
CA ARG A 224 32.80 -35.69 61.86
C ARG A 224 31.65 -34.82 61.32
N ALA A 225 30.83 -34.26 62.20
CA ALA A 225 29.78 -33.32 61.79
C ALA A 225 30.38 -32.04 61.16
N ASN A 226 31.57 -31.61 61.62
CA ASN A 226 32.24 -30.42 61.11
C ASN A 226 32.77 -30.64 59.68
N ASP A 227 33.30 -31.84 59.39
CA ASP A 227 33.77 -32.20 58.04
C ASP A 227 32.65 -32.13 56.99
N HIS A 228 31.47 -32.67 57.31
CA HIS A 228 30.29 -32.62 56.43
C HIS A 228 29.75 -31.19 56.25
N VAL A 229 29.75 -30.37 57.30
CA VAL A 229 29.40 -28.94 57.21
C VAL A 229 30.38 -28.17 56.33
N MET A 230 31.69 -28.46 56.44
CA MET A 230 32.72 -27.85 55.60
C MET A 230 32.60 -28.27 54.13
N GLN A 231 32.27 -29.53 53.85
CA GLN A 231 31.96 -30.00 52.49
C GLN A 231 30.71 -29.31 51.93
N ALA A 232 29.64 -29.21 52.71
CA ALA A 232 28.43 -28.49 52.30
C ALA A 232 28.75 -27.02 51.98
N LYS A 233 29.53 -26.34 52.83
CA LYS A 233 29.97 -24.95 52.57
C LYS A 233 30.80 -24.83 51.28
N GLY A 234 31.62 -25.83 50.97
CA GLY A 234 32.38 -25.93 49.72
C GLY A 234 31.47 -26.06 48.49
N LEU A 235 30.50 -26.99 48.54
CA LEU A 235 29.49 -27.17 47.49
C LEU A 235 28.69 -25.88 47.25
N ALA A 236 28.20 -25.25 48.32
CA ALA A 236 27.44 -24.00 48.20
C ALA A 236 28.25 -22.88 47.51
N ARG A 237 29.56 -22.77 47.81
CA ARG A 237 30.45 -21.79 47.14
C ARG A 237 30.66 -22.10 45.67
N SER A 238 30.86 -23.37 45.32
CA SER A 238 31.00 -23.81 43.91
C SER A 238 29.73 -23.50 43.12
N LEU A 239 28.56 -23.82 43.68
CA LEU A 239 27.25 -23.61 43.06
C LEU A 239 26.99 -22.12 42.78
N LEU A 240 27.27 -21.24 43.76
CA LEU A 240 27.21 -19.77 43.61
C LEU A 240 28.18 -19.24 42.54
N GLY A 241 29.38 -19.82 42.42
CA GLY A 241 30.34 -19.48 41.36
C GLY A 241 29.80 -19.80 39.97
N LYS A 242 29.29 -21.03 39.78
CA LYS A 242 28.70 -21.47 38.50
C LYS A 242 27.51 -20.62 38.08
N VAL A 243 26.63 -20.23 39.01
CA VAL A 243 25.52 -19.30 38.72
C VAL A 243 26.04 -17.97 38.20
N ARG A 244 27.07 -17.41 38.86
CA ARG A 244 27.63 -16.11 38.50
C ARG A 244 28.29 -16.13 37.12
N ASP A 245 28.99 -17.22 36.77
CA ASP A 245 29.60 -17.39 35.46
C ASP A 245 28.54 -17.48 34.36
N VAL A 246 27.50 -18.30 34.53
CA VAL A 246 26.40 -18.43 33.55
C VAL A 246 25.68 -17.09 33.33
N VAL A 247 25.36 -16.37 34.41
CA VAL A 247 24.74 -15.04 34.31
C VAL A 247 25.68 -14.03 33.65
N SER A 248 26.99 -14.12 33.89
CA SER A 248 27.99 -13.26 33.24
C SER A 248 28.06 -13.53 31.74
N THR A 249 28.11 -14.80 31.32
CA THR A 249 28.13 -15.19 29.90
C THR A 249 26.86 -14.76 29.18
N LEU A 250 25.68 -14.93 29.79
CA LEU A 250 24.42 -14.44 29.23
C LEU A 250 24.41 -12.91 29.08
N ARG A 251 24.95 -12.18 30.08
CA ARG A 251 25.06 -10.72 30.03
C ARG A 251 26.06 -10.22 28.99
N GLU A 252 27.12 -10.98 28.73
CA GLU A 252 28.09 -10.69 27.66
C GLU A 252 27.52 -10.96 26.28
N ALA A 253 26.73 -12.03 26.10
CA ALA A 253 26.04 -12.33 24.84
C ALA A 253 24.98 -11.28 24.47
N GLU A 254 24.41 -10.57 25.45
CA GLU A 254 23.50 -9.43 25.22
C GLU A 254 24.20 -8.12 24.86
N ARG A 255 25.54 -8.05 24.94
CA ARG A 255 26.29 -6.87 24.48
C ARG A 255 26.26 -6.83 22.97
N TYR A 256 25.57 -5.84 22.42
CA TYR A 256 25.47 -5.61 20.99
C TYR A 256 26.71 -4.86 20.50
N ASP A 257 27.40 -5.36 19.49
CA ASP A 257 28.42 -4.59 18.78
C ASP A 257 27.73 -3.56 17.88
N LEU A 258 27.47 -2.39 18.45
CA LEU A 258 26.80 -1.28 17.78
C LEU A 258 27.59 -0.80 16.56
N ALA A 259 28.93 -0.91 16.59
CA ALA A 259 29.77 -0.48 15.47
C ALA A 259 29.56 -1.38 14.25
N GLU A 260 29.61 -2.70 14.45
CA GLU A 260 29.38 -3.66 13.38
C GLU A 260 27.96 -3.53 12.79
N ALA A 261 26.95 -3.32 13.64
CA ALA A 261 25.57 -3.15 13.19
C ALA A 261 25.36 -1.87 12.35
N LEU A 262 25.93 -0.73 12.78
CA LEU A 262 25.81 0.53 12.05
C LEU A 262 26.62 0.54 10.75
N GLU A 263 27.81 -0.06 10.73
CA GLU A 263 28.58 -0.25 9.49
C GLU A 263 27.86 -1.15 8.49
N SER A 264 27.20 -2.21 8.96
CA SER A 264 26.36 -3.07 8.12
C SER A 264 25.18 -2.30 7.51
N LEU A 265 24.51 -1.47 8.31
CA LEU A 265 23.42 -0.62 7.84
C LEU A 265 23.90 0.40 6.80
N ALA A 266 25.03 1.05 7.05
CA ALA A 266 25.65 2.02 6.13
C ALA A 266 25.98 1.39 4.77
N ARG A 267 26.46 0.14 4.75
CA ARG A 267 26.72 -0.61 3.50
C ARG A 267 25.45 -0.99 2.73
N SER A 268 24.31 -1.09 3.40
CA SER A 268 23.04 -1.48 2.77
C SER A 268 22.36 -0.35 1.98
N VAL A 269 22.82 0.90 2.14
CA VAL A 269 22.27 2.08 1.46
C VAL A 269 23.19 2.47 0.28
N PRO A 270 22.74 2.33 -0.98
CA PRO A 270 23.60 2.57 -2.16
C PRO A 270 24.01 4.03 -2.36
N ALA A 271 23.18 4.98 -1.91
CA ALA A 271 23.45 6.41 -1.91
C ALA A 271 22.50 7.11 -0.92
N PRO A 272 22.97 8.11 -0.15
CA PRO A 272 24.31 8.73 -0.11
C PRO A 272 25.37 7.87 0.61
N ALA A 273 26.65 8.24 0.49
CA ALA A 273 27.75 7.57 1.18
C ALA A 273 27.77 7.92 2.68
N ILE A 274 27.37 6.97 3.52
CA ILE A 274 27.28 7.14 4.97
C ILE A 274 28.63 6.76 5.60
N HIS A 275 29.24 7.69 6.33
CA HIS A 275 30.43 7.44 7.16
C HIS A 275 29.99 7.29 8.61
N VAL A 276 30.40 6.20 9.26
CA VAL A 276 30.11 5.91 10.67
C VAL A 276 31.41 6.12 11.46
N ASP A 277 31.39 7.06 12.41
CA ASP A 277 32.49 7.30 13.34
C ASP A 277 32.00 7.07 14.78
N ILE A 278 32.62 6.12 15.48
CA ILE A 278 32.21 5.67 16.82
C ILE A 278 33.46 5.66 17.71
N ALA A 279 33.35 6.28 18.88
CA ALA A 279 34.45 6.30 19.84
C ALA A 279 34.78 4.87 20.32
N PRO A 280 36.06 4.51 20.42
CA PRO A 280 36.47 3.17 20.82
C PRO A 280 36.01 2.84 22.24
N GLY A 281 35.40 1.66 22.42
CA GLY A 281 34.96 1.13 23.72
C GLY A 281 33.52 1.48 24.13
N ILE A 282 32.71 2.05 23.24
CA ILE A 282 31.27 2.24 23.49
C ILE A 282 30.57 0.88 23.56
N GLN A 283 29.98 0.56 24.71
CA GLN A 283 29.12 -0.61 24.90
C GLN A 283 27.69 -0.15 25.18
N VAL A 284 26.73 -0.69 24.42
CA VAL A 284 25.33 -0.27 24.48
C VAL A 284 24.46 -1.51 24.70
N GLY A 285 23.46 -1.40 25.57
CA GLY A 285 22.50 -2.49 25.78
C GLY A 285 21.63 -2.72 24.55
N ALA A 286 21.09 -3.93 24.39
CA ALA A 286 20.29 -4.31 23.22
C ALA A 286 19.11 -3.36 22.93
N GLU A 287 18.39 -2.88 23.95
CA GLU A 287 17.28 -1.93 23.76
C GLU A 287 17.74 -0.55 23.27
N GLN A 288 18.87 -0.07 23.77
CA GLN A 288 19.45 1.23 23.39
C GLN A 288 20.06 1.17 21.99
N ALA A 289 20.70 0.05 21.63
CA ALA A 289 21.20 -0.19 20.28
C ALA A 289 20.04 -0.24 19.26
N HIS A 290 18.94 -0.92 19.60
CA HIS A 290 17.76 -0.98 18.73
C HIS A 290 17.08 0.39 18.56
N ALA A 291 17.07 1.22 19.62
CA ALA A 291 16.58 2.59 19.53
C ALA A 291 17.48 3.52 18.69
N LEU A 292 18.80 3.27 18.65
CA LEU A 292 19.75 4.03 17.84
C LEU A 292 19.72 3.66 16.36
N ILE A 293 19.32 2.44 16.02
CA ILE A 293 19.28 1.92 14.63
C ILE A 293 17.96 2.22 13.92
N ARG A 294 16.87 2.42 14.67
CA ARG A 294 15.52 2.68 14.14
C ARG A 294 15.33 4.12 13.68
#